data_AF-A0A7V9Q8N1-F1
#
_entry.id   AF-A0A7V9Q8N1-F1
#
_cell.length_a   1.000
_cell.length_b   1.000
_cell.length_c   1.000
_cell.angle_alpha   90.00
_cell.angle_beta   90.00
_cell.angle_gamma   90.00
#
_symmetry.space_group_name_H-M   'P 1'
#
loop_
_entity.id
_entity.type
_entity.pdbx_description
1 polymer ?
#
loop_
_entity_poly.entity_id
_entity_poly.type
_entity_poly.pdbx_seq_one_letter_code
_entity_poly.pdbx_strand_id
1 'polypeptide(L)'
;RAAGFYGHYVTYAEVLQLIASLALGLFIARRRKLSWPGVVLVVALFGFCAALLLTVTRASWLGLLVSAFVIVLIGASRRTLVTMSLVAVPLVVAGLFVLQQKRQVGFLDKRDGSTAWRLMVYREGVDLLFREPRHMIVGVGMDSIKTHYREFDLFDHGRQAIGHLHSTPLQLAVERGLPAMFVWLALIVIYARMLWRLARDGVIEDWVERGLVLGALGGLAGFAASGMVHCNLGDSEVSMIFYFVMGLALVVERRTRGESALKEAG
;
A
#
# COMPACT_ATOMS: atom_id res chain seq x y z
N ARG A 1 14.95 6.01 13.19
CA ARG A 1 14.18 5.42 12.06
C ARG A 1 14.57 6.20 10.82
N ALA A 2 14.75 5.55 9.67
CA ALA A 2 15.05 6.28 8.44
C ALA A 2 13.80 7.01 7.92
N ALA A 3 13.93 8.27 7.54
CA ALA A 3 12.86 9.09 6.95
C ALA A 3 13.15 9.55 5.51
N GLY A 4 14.35 9.29 4.99
CA GLY A 4 14.76 9.73 3.66
C GLY A 4 14.60 11.23 3.50
N PHE A 5 14.04 11.65 2.36
CA PHE A 5 13.75 13.05 2.03
C PHE A 5 12.30 13.47 2.32
N TYR A 6 11.50 12.61 2.95
CA TYR A 6 10.05 12.82 3.12
C TYR A 6 9.65 13.45 4.45
N GLY A 7 10.61 13.83 5.29
CA GLY A 7 10.37 14.41 6.63
C GLY A 7 9.77 13.45 7.66
N HIS A 8 9.05 12.40 7.24
CA HIS A 8 8.42 11.41 8.10
C HIS A 8 8.63 9.97 7.62
N TYR A 9 8.99 9.08 8.56
CA TYR A 9 9.39 7.69 8.26
C TYR A 9 8.23 6.79 7.81
N VAL A 10 6.98 7.12 8.13
CA VAL A 10 5.80 6.36 7.65
C VAL A 10 5.55 6.68 6.18
N THR A 11 5.53 7.96 5.82
CA THR A 11 5.38 8.44 4.45
C THR A 11 6.46 7.85 3.55
N TYR A 12 7.72 7.88 4.01
CA TYR A 12 8.83 7.25 3.30
C TYR A 12 8.63 5.74 3.12
N ALA A 13 8.17 5.04 4.15
CA ALA A 13 7.94 3.59 4.10
C ALA A 13 6.83 3.19 3.12
N GLU A 14 5.72 3.93 3.08
CA GLU A 14 4.62 3.66 2.15
C GLU A 14 5.04 3.95 0.69
N VAL A 15 5.79 5.03 0.45
CA VAL A 15 6.38 5.29 -0.88
C VAL A 15 7.33 4.15 -1.29
N LEU A 16 8.24 3.73 -0.40
CA LEU A 16 9.15 2.61 -0.64
C LEU A 16 8.38 1.32 -0.98
N GLN A 17 7.28 1.05 -0.27
CA GLN A 17 6.45 -0.13 -0.53
C GLN A 17 5.85 -0.11 -1.95
N LEU A 18 5.37 1.04 -2.43
CA LEU A 18 4.82 1.17 -3.79
C LEU A 18 5.90 1.01 -4.87
N ILE A 19 7.03 1.72 -4.75
CA ILE A 19 8.10 1.65 -5.76
C ILE A 19 8.80 0.27 -5.77
N ALA A 20 8.95 -0.37 -4.60
CA ALA A 20 9.47 -1.73 -4.51
C ALA A 20 8.53 -2.74 -5.15
N SER A 21 7.21 -2.56 -5.00
CA SER A 21 6.20 -3.38 -5.68
C SER A 21 6.32 -3.26 -7.20
N LEU A 22 6.51 -2.05 -7.72
CA LEU A 22 6.72 -1.80 -9.14
C LEU A 22 8.00 -2.47 -9.66
N ALA A 23 9.13 -2.27 -8.95
CA ALA A 23 10.40 -2.88 -9.29
C ALA A 23 10.34 -4.41 -9.27
N LEU A 24 9.59 -4.98 -8.31
CA LEU A 24 9.39 -6.43 -8.21
C LEU A 24 8.55 -6.97 -9.37
N GLY A 25 7.48 -6.27 -9.74
CA GLY A 25 6.68 -6.60 -10.92
C GLY A 25 7.52 -6.65 -12.20
N LEU A 26 8.32 -5.60 -12.45
CA LEU A 26 9.27 -5.52 -13.55
C LEU A 26 10.30 -6.65 -13.52
N PHE A 27 10.87 -6.94 -12.34
CA PHE A 27 11.82 -8.02 -12.18
C PHE A 27 11.18 -9.37 -12.51
N ILE A 28 9.97 -9.66 -12.03
CA ILE A 28 9.27 -10.93 -12.23
C ILE A 28 8.86 -11.15 -13.69
N ALA A 29 8.35 -10.13 -14.38
CA ALA A 29 7.98 -10.23 -15.80
C ALA A 29 9.17 -10.49 -16.73
N ARG A 30 10.39 -10.15 -16.30
CA ARG A 30 11.61 -10.30 -17.11
C ARG A 30 12.00 -11.78 -17.32
N ARG A 31 12.29 -12.19 -18.56
CA ARG A 31 12.79 -13.55 -18.86
C ARG A 31 14.26 -13.76 -18.50
N ARG A 32 15.16 -12.84 -18.90
CA ARG A 32 16.61 -12.91 -18.62
C ARG A 32 16.97 -12.13 -17.35
N LYS A 33 16.96 -12.82 -16.20
CA LYS A 33 17.19 -12.18 -14.87
C LYS A 33 18.62 -11.63 -14.68
N LEU A 34 19.63 -12.25 -15.27
CA LEU A 34 21.07 -11.94 -15.08
C LEU A 34 21.66 -10.91 -16.06
N SER A 35 20.84 -10.29 -16.91
CA SER A 35 21.29 -9.17 -17.76
C SER A 35 21.50 -7.88 -16.94
N TRP A 36 22.27 -6.91 -17.44
CA TRP A 36 22.52 -5.62 -16.77
C TRP A 36 21.27 -4.97 -16.14
N PRO A 37 20.15 -4.78 -16.86
CA PRO A 37 18.98 -4.15 -16.23
C PRO A 37 18.26 -5.06 -15.21
N GLY A 38 18.47 -6.38 -15.28
CA GLY A 38 18.02 -7.31 -14.25
C GLY A 38 18.85 -7.20 -12.97
N VAL A 39 20.16 -7.04 -13.09
CA VAL A 39 21.07 -6.77 -11.95
C VAL A 39 20.71 -5.43 -11.31
N VAL A 40 20.47 -4.38 -12.10
CA VAL A 40 20.04 -3.07 -11.61
C VAL A 40 18.74 -3.19 -10.81
N LEU A 41 17.74 -3.95 -11.29
CA LEU A 41 16.50 -4.18 -10.56
C LEU A 41 16.72 -4.93 -9.23
N VAL A 42 17.61 -5.93 -9.20
CA VAL A 42 17.95 -6.65 -7.96
C VAL A 42 18.62 -5.73 -6.94
N VAL A 43 19.58 -4.92 -7.38
CA VAL A 43 20.27 -3.94 -6.52
C VAL A 43 19.28 -2.90 -6.00
N ALA A 44 18.40 -2.39 -6.86
CA ALA A 44 17.34 -1.46 -6.47
C ALA A 44 16.38 -2.08 -5.45
N LEU A 45 15.89 -3.30 -5.70
CA LEU A 45 15.02 -4.03 -4.77
C LEU A 45 15.69 -4.27 -3.42
N PHE A 46 16.97 -4.64 -3.42
CA PHE A 46 17.73 -4.78 -2.18
C PHE A 46 17.82 -3.45 -1.43
N GLY A 47 18.15 -2.36 -2.13
CA GLY A 47 18.19 -1.01 -1.55
C GLY A 47 16.84 -0.58 -0.97
N PHE A 48 15.74 -0.80 -1.68
CA PHE A 48 14.40 -0.48 -1.19
C PHE A 48 14.01 -1.32 0.01
N CYS A 49 14.26 -2.64 0.00
CA CYS A 49 13.99 -3.51 1.14
C CYS A 49 14.81 -3.11 2.37
N ALA A 50 16.10 -2.83 2.20
CA ALA A 50 16.97 -2.38 3.27
C ALA A 50 16.50 -1.04 3.86
N ALA A 51 16.22 -0.06 3.01
CA ALA A 51 15.68 1.23 3.43
C ALA A 51 14.34 1.07 4.17
N LEU A 52 13.45 0.21 3.66
CA LEU A 52 12.15 -0.07 4.26
C LEU A 52 12.32 -0.70 5.66
N LEU A 53 13.24 -1.64 5.83
CA LEU A 53 13.57 -2.22 7.15
C LEU A 53 14.11 -1.16 8.13
N LEU A 54 14.88 -0.18 7.65
CA LEU A 54 15.40 0.90 8.50
C LEU A 54 14.32 1.91 8.93
N THR A 55 13.16 1.94 8.26
CA THR A 55 12.00 2.76 8.70
C THR A 55 11.36 2.21 9.98
N VAL A 56 11.45 0.90 10.22
CA VAL A 56 10.80 0.20 11.35
C VAL A 56 9.28 0.38 11.34
N THR A 57 8.68 0.39 10.15
CA THR A 57 7.24 0.57 9.92
C THR A 57 6.56 -0.76 9.56
N ARG A 58 6.04 -1.46 10.58
CA ARG A 58 5.48 -2.82 10.47
C ARG A 58 4.41 -2.96 9.38
N ALA A 59 3.51 -1.97 9.28
CA ALA A 59 2.41 -2.01 8.32
C ALA A 59 2.90 -2.00 6.87
N SER A 60 3.88 -1.15 6.55
CA SER A 60 4.45 -1.07 5.19
C SER A 60 5.27 -2.33 4.85
N TRP A 61 5.89 -2.98 5.85
CA TRP A 61 6.53 -4.29 5.65
C TRP A 61 5.50 -5.35 5.26
N LEU A 62 4.38 -5.42 5.99
CA LEU A 62 3.29 -6.33 5.68
C LEU A 62 2.66 -5.99 4.32
N GLY A 63 2.49 -4.71 4.00
CA GLY A 63 2.03 -4.25 2.70
C GLY A 63 2.94 -4.73 1.56
N LEU A 64 4.26 -4.64 1.71
CA LEU A 64 5.19 -5.16 0.72
C LEU A 64 5.14 -6.69 0.62
N LEU A 65 4.94 -7.41 1.73
CA LEU A 65 4.78 -8.87 1.72
C LEU A 65 3.51 -9.29 0.97
N VAL A 66 2.38 -8.62 1.23
CA VAL A 66 1.12 -8.84 0.51
C VAL A 66 1.29 -8.55 -0.98
N SER A 67 1.96 -7.44 -1.32
CA SER A 67 2.29 -7.09 -2.69
C SER A 67 3.12 -8.18 -3.38
N ALA A 68 4.22 -8.59 -2.76
CA ALA A 68 5.10 -9.63 -3.28
C ALA A 68 4.37 -10.97 -3.45
N PHE A 69 3.53 -11.35 -2.49
CA PHE A 69 2.70 -12.54 -2.58
C PHE A 69 1.78 -12.51 -3.81
N VAL A 70 1.06 -11.40 -4.03
CA VAL A 70 0.17 -11.23 -5.19
C VAL A 70 0.96 -11.26 -6.51
N ILE A 71 2.09 -10.56 -6.59
CA ILE A 71 2.95 -10.54 -7.79
C ILE A 71 3.45 -11.94 -8.13
N VAL A 72 3.96 -12.66 -7.13
CA VAL A 72 4.54 -14.00 -7.32
C VAL A 72 3.46 -15.03 -7.67
N LEU A 73 2.30 -14.96 -7.01
CA LEU A 73 1.17 -15.87 -7.29
C LEU A 73 0.68 -15.78 -8.73
N ILE A 74 0.73 -14.60 -9.34
CA ILE A 74 0.18 -14.35 -10.68
C ILE A 74 1.28 -14.42 -11.75
N GLY A 75 2.46 -13.87 -11.46
CA GLY A 75 3.51 -13.62 -12.45
C GLY A 75 4.67 -14.62 -12.45
N ALA A 76 4.83 -15.44 -11.41
CA ALA A 76 6.04 -16.25 -11.23
C ALA A 76 5.82 -17.75 -11.47
N SER A 77 6.87 -18.43 -11.93
CA SER A 77 6.89 -19.90 -11.99
C SER A 77 6.97 -20.51 -10.59
N ARG A 78 6.50 -21.77 -10.41
CA ARG A 78 6.63 -22.51 -9.14
C ARG A 78 8.06 -22.50 -8.58
N ARG A 79 9.08 -22.56 -9.44
CA ARG A 79 10.49 -22.51 -9.03
C ARG A 79 10.86 -21.14 -8.44
N THR A 80 10.47 -20.06 -9.11
CA THR A 80 10.69 -18.68 -8.63
C THR A 80 9.98 -18.43 -7.30
N LEU A 81 8.78 -18.99 -7.11
CA LEU A 81 8.02 -18.89 -5.86
C LEU A 81 8.78 -19.53 -4.69
N VAL A 82 9.37 -20.72 -4.88
CA VAL A 82 10.20 -21.38 -3.88
C VAL A 82 11.46 -20.56 -3.58
N THR A 83 12.17 -20.07 -4.60
CA THR A 83 13.39 -19.27 -4.41
C THR A 83 13.12 -17.96 -3.68
N MET A 84 12.05 -17.25 -4.03
CA MET A 84 11.69 -16.01 -3.35
C MET A 84 11.20 -16.25 -1.92
N SER A 85 10.45 -17.33 -1.67
CA SER A 85 10.04 -17.71 -0.31
C SER A 85 11.27 -18.00 0.57
N LEU A 86 12.28 -18.68 0.01
CA LEU A 86 13.53 -18.98 0.70
C LEU A 86 14.33 -17.72 1.09
N VAL A 87 14.19 -16.61 0.35
CA VAL A 87 14.85 -15.34 0.65
C VAL A 87 13.98 -14.43 1.54
N ALA A 88 12.68 -14.39 1.28
CA ALA A 88 11.74 -13.53 2.00
C ALA A 88 11.54 -13.98 3.45
N VAL A 89 11.43 -15.29 3.70
CA VAL A 89 11.20 -15.82 5.05
C VAL A 89 12.33 -15.45 6.03
N PRO A 90 13.62 -15.66 5.70
CA PRO A 90 14.72 -15.22 6.56
C PRO A 90 14.75 -13.71 6.78
N LEU A 91 14.43 -12.90 5.77
CA LEU A 91 14.40 -11.43 5.91
C LEU A 91 13.28 -10.98 6.85
N VAL A 92 12.10 -11.62 6.78
CA VAL A 92 11.00 -11.35 7.72
C VAL A 92 11.39 -11.77 9.13
N VAL A 93 11.98 -12.96 9.29
CA VAL A 93 12.45 -13.44 10.61
C VAL A 93 13.52 -12.52 11.19
N ALA A 94 14.50 -12.09 10.40
CA ALA A 94 15.52 -11.13 10.80
C ALA A 94 14.91 -9.77 11.18
N GLY A 95 13.93 -9.30 10.40
CA GLY A 95 13.18 -8.07 10.70
C GLY A 95 12.44 -8.17 12.03
N LEU A 96 11.76 -9.30 12.29
CA LEU A 96 11.08 -9.58 13.56
C LEU A 96 12.06 -9.65 14.73
N PHE A 97 13.23 -10.27 14.55
CA PHE A 97 14.27 -10.37 15.56
C PHE A 97 14.83 -8.99 15.96
N VAL A 98 15.14 -8.14 14.97
CA VAL A 98 15.57 -6.75 15.20
C VAL A 98 14.48 -5.94 15.93
N LEU A 99 13.22 -6.18 15.58
CA LEU A 99 12.07 -5.53 16.21
C LEU A 99 11.93 -5.93 17.69
N GLN A 100 12.11 -7.21 17.99
CA GLN A 100 12.06 -7.74 19.35
C GLN A 100 13.19 -7.16 20.22
N GLN A 101 14.41 -7.08 19.68
CA GLN A 101 15.54 -6.49 20.40
C GLN A 101 15.37 -4.99 20.68
N LYS A 102 14.81 -4.21 19.73
CA LYS A 102 14.70 -2.76 19.88
C LYS A 102 13.47 -2.28 20.66
N ARG A 103 12.41 -3.08 20.77
CA ARG A 103 11.15 -2.62 21.39
C ARG A 103 10.69 -3.40 22.61
N GLN A 104 11.29 -4.56 22.95
CA GLN A 104 10.88 -5.36 24.13
C GLN A 104 9.37 -5.69 24.18
N VAL A 105 8.65 -5.61 23.04
CA VAL A 105 7.21 -5.92 22.92
C VAL A 105 6.97 -6.74 21.65
N GLY A 106 5.99 -7.65 21.71
CA GLY A 106 5.58 -8.51 20.60
C GLY A 106 4.92 -7.77 19.43
N PHE A 107 4.57 -8.50 18.35
CA PHE A 107 3.94 -7.92 17.15
C PHE A 107 2.52 -7.38 17.41
N LEU A 108 1.79 -8.01 18.35
CA LEU A 108 0.45 -7.65 18.80
C LEU A 108 0.41 -7.58 20.33
N ASP A 109 1.19 -6.68 20.92
CA ASP A 109 1.11 -6.41 22.35
C ASP A 109 0.18 -5.22 22.62
N LYS A 110 -0.84 -5.43 23.46
CA LYS A 110 -1.74 -4.36 23.93
C LYS A 110 -1.03 -3.40 24.90
N ARG A 111 0.13 -3.79 25.44
CA ARG A 111 1.01 -2.95 26.24
C ARG A 111 1.91 -2.04 25.40
N ASP A 112 1.93 -2.21 24.07
CA ASP A 112 2.57 -1.28 23.14
C ASP A 112 1.69 -0.02 23.02
N GLY A 113 2.18 1.11 23.52
CA GLY A 113 1.47 2.39 23.47
C GLY A 113 1.02 2.78 22.05
N SER A 114 1.72 2.30 21.01
CA SER A 114 1.33 2.54 19.61
C SER A 114 0.08 1.76 19.17
N THR A 115 -0.16 0.57 19.74
CA THR A 115 -1.34 -0.25 19.43
C THR A 115 -2.56 0.27 20.20
N ALA A 116 -2.38 0.58 21.48
CA ALA A 116 -3.42 1.18 22.32
C ALA A 116 -3.90 2.52 21.74
N TRP A 117 -2.95 3.35 21.28
CA TRP A 117 -3.21 4.60 20.56
C TRP A 117 -4.15 4.41 19.35
N ARG A 118 -3.80 3.48 18.44
CA ARG A 118 -4.62 3.23 17.24
C ARG A 118 -6.02 2.75 17.58
N LEU A 119 -6.16 1.86 18.56
CA LEU A 119 -7.46 1.34 18.97
C LEU A 119 -8.36 2.44 19.53
N MET A 120 -7.80 3.33 20.34
CA MET A 120 -8.51 4.51 20.86
C MET A 120 -8.95 5.41 19.69
N VAL A 121 -8.05 5.77 18.79
CA VAL A 121 -8.35 6.65 17.66
C VAL A 121 -9.41 6.04 16.73
N TYR A 122 -9.41 4.72 16.54
CA TYR A 122 -10.45 4.04 15.75
C TYR A 122 -11.80 4.11 16.42
N ARG A 123 -11.84 3.87 17.73
CA ARG A 123 -13.08 3.96 18.50
C ARG A 123 -13.66 5.37 18.42
N GLU A 124 -12.86 6.39 18.70
CA GLU A 124 -13.30 7.78 18.64
C GLU A 124 -13.73 8.19 17.22
N GLY A 125 -13.04 7.70 16.18
CA GLY A 125 -13.44 7.95 14.79
C GLY A 125 -14.78 7.31 14.43
N VAL A 126 -15.02 6.07 14.89
CA VAL A 126 -16.31 5.38 14.71
C VAL A 126 -17.41 6.08 15.51
N ASP A 127 -17.13 6.46 16.76
CA ASP A 127 -18.07 7.19 17.61
C ASP A 127 -18.46 8.52 16.96
N LEU A 128 -17.49 9.27 16.39
CA LEU A 128 -17.77 10.51 15.65
C LEU A 128 -18.61 10.28 14.39
N LEU A 129 -18.31 9.21 13.63
CA LEU A 129 -19.05 8.84 12.42
C LEU A 129 -20.54 8.57 12.71
N PHE A 130 -20.83 7.88 13.81
CA PHE A 130 -22.20 7.52 14.20
C PHE A 130 -22.87 8.51 15.15
N ARG A 131 -22.16 9.55 15.59
CA ARG A 131 -22.69 10.59 16.50
C ARG A 131 -23.91 11.31 15.91
N GLU A 132 -23.88 11.60 14.61
CA GLU A 132 -24.96 12.28 13.92
C GLU A 132 -25.22 11.65 12.53
N PRO A 133 -26.49 11.52 12.10
CA PRO A 133 -26.81 10.99 10.77
C PRO A 133 -26.14 11.74 9.62
N ARG A 134 -25.89 13.05 9.77
CA ARG A 134 -25.20 13.85 8.75
C ARG A 134 -23.75 13.42 8.54
N HIS A 135 -23.04 13.00 9.60
CA HIS A 135 -21.65 12.55 9.49
C HIS A 135 -21.56 11.27 8.65
N MET A 136 -22.58 10.40 8.75
CA MET A 136 -22.64 9.19 7.93
C MET A 136 -22.81 9.49 6.43
N ILE A 137 -23.44 10.60 6.07
CA ILE A 137 -23.76 10.93 4.66
C ILE A 137 -22.70 11.82 4.04
N VAL A 138 -22.36 12.94 4.70
CA VAL A 138 -21.45 13.96 4.16
C VAL A 138 -20.12 14.07 4.91
N GLY A 139 -19.98 13.37 6.05
CA GLY A 139 -18.81 13.49 6.91
C GLY A 139 -18.77 14.78 7.72
N VAL A 140 -17.64 15.01 8.38
CA VAL A 140 -17.36 16.24 9.16
C VAL A 140 -16.55 17.29 8.38
N GLY A 141 -16.22 17.00 7.11
CA GLY A 141 -15.37 17.83 6.27
C GLY A 141 -13.91 17.36 6.25
N MET A 142 -13.22 17.63 5.14
CA MET A 142 -11.82 17.30 4.96
C MET A 142 -10.94 18.11 5.91
N ASP A 143 -9.97 17.45 6.56
CA ASP A 143 -9.05 18.06 7.52
C ASP A 143 -9.69 18.71 8.75
N SER A 144 -11.03 18.65 8.91
CA SER A 144 -11.74 19.19 10.07
C SER A 144 -11.26 18.60 11.39
N ILE A 145 -10.81 17.34 11.38
CA ILE A 145 -10.24 16.68 12.57
C ILE A 145 -9.01 17.44 13.08
N LYS A 146 -8.15 17.96 12.20
CA LYS A 146 -6.92 18.67 12.61
C LYS A 146 -7.24 19.98 13.35
N THR A 147 -8.33 20.64 12.96
CA THR A 147 -8.72 21.94 13.49
C THR A 147 -9.66 21.82 14.70
N HIS A 148 -10.63 20.90 14.63
CA HIS A 148 -11.75 20.80 15.57
C HIS A 148 -11.68 19.56 16.47
N TYR A 149 -10.51 18.92 16.61
CA TYR A 149 -10.37 17.70 17.43
C TYR A 149 -10.93 17.83 18.85
N ARG A 150 -10.82 19.01 19.48
CA ARG A 150 -11.38 19.25 20.83
C ARG A 150 -12.90 19.31 20.83
N GLU A 151 -13.50 19.93 19.81
CA GLU A 151 -14.96 20.01 19.66
C GLU A 151 -15.56 18.63 19.38
N PHE A 152 -14.80 17.79 18.67
CA PHE A 152 -15.19 16.42 18.37
C PHE A 152 -14.87 15.42 19.48
N ASP A 153 -14.21 15.87 20.54
CA ASP A 153 -13.81 15.06 21.68
C ASP A 153 -12.82 13.94 21.32
N LEU A 154 -11.90 14.23 20.41
CA LEU A 154 -10.90 13.29 19.89
C LEU A 154 -9.55 13.38 20.64
N PHE A 155 -8.75 12.34 20.49
CA PHE A 155 -7.40 12.15 21.03
C PHE A 155 -7.37 12.22 22.55
N ASP A 156 -8.27 11.49 23.21
CA ASP A 156 -8.43 11.50 24.68
C ASP A 156 -8.65 12.93 25.20
N HIS A 157 -9.67 13.61 24.67
CA HIS A 157 -9.96 15.03 24.96
C HIS A 157 -8.78 15.97 24.64
N GLY A 158 -7.98 15.63 23.63
CA GLY A 158 -6.77 16.36 23.26
C GLY A 158 -5.58 16.18 24.20
N ARG A 159 -5.63 15.23 25.14
CA ARG A 159 -4.48 14.91 26.02
C ARG A 159 -3.35 14.21 25.28
N GLN A 160 -3.64 13.71 24.08
CA GLN A 160 -2.69 12.95 23.29
C GLN A 160 -2.37 13.62 21.96
N ALA A 161 -1.33 13.11 21.30
CA ALA A 161 -0.83 13.70 20.06
C ALA A 161 -1.88 13.69 18.95
N ILE A 162 -2.15 14.85 18.36
CA ILE A 162 -3.10 14.98 17.23
C ILE A 162 -2.56 14.22 16.03
N GLY A 163 -3.43 13.47 15.34
CA GLY A 163 -3.04 12.70 14.16
C GLY A 163 -4.20 12.39 13.23
N HIS A 164 -3.97 11.49 12.28
CA HIS A 164 -5.02 10.93 11.44
C HIS A 164 -5.69 9.74 12.13
N LEU A 165 -6.85 9.31 11.61
CA LEU A 165 -7.55 8.12 12.10
C LEU A 165 -6.82 6.80 11.79
N HIS A 166 -5.59 6.86 11.29
CA HIS A 166 -4.71 5.72 11.00
C HIS A 166 -5.42 4.57 10.25
N SER A 167 -6.37 4.90 9.38
CA SER A 167 -7.07 3.95 8.52
C SER A 167 -7.70 4.74 7.40
N THR A 168 -7.32 4.44 6.17
CA THR A 168 -7.78 5.14 4.97
C THR A 168 -9.29 5.05 4.80
N PRO A 169 -9.94 3.86 4.94
CA PRO A 169 -11.39 3.78 4.87
C PRO A 169 -12.09 4.57 5.97
N LEU A 170 -11.61 4.48 7.22
CA LEU A 170 -12.21 5.20 8.34
C LEU A 170 -12.05 6.72 8.19
N GLN A 171 -10.88 7.19 7.76
CA GLN A 171 -10.65 8.61 7.47
C GLN A 171 -11.62 9.11 6.39
N LEU A 172 -11.79 8.37 5.30
CA LEU A 172 -12.74 8.71 4.25
C LEU A 172 -14.18 8.75 4.78
N ALA A 173 -14.58 7.75 5.55
CA ALA A 173 -15.92 7.67 6.12
C ALA A 173 -16.21 8.85 7.07
N VAL A 174 -15.28 9.19 7.96
CA VAL A 174 -15.47 10.28 8.93
C VAL A 174 -15.44 11.65 8.25
N GLU A 175 -14.47 11.90 7.36
CA GLU A 175 -14.32 13.23 6.75
C GLU A 175 -15.33 13.50 5.63
N ARG A 176 -15.72 12.46 4.87
CA ARG A 176 -16.50 12.60 3.62
C ARG A 176 -17.78 11.76 3.58
N GLY A 177 -18.07 11.00 4.64
CA GLY A 177 -19.23 10.13 4.74
C GLY A 177 -19.03 8.73 4.16
N LEU A 178 -19.93 7.82 4.53
CA LEU A 178 -19.99 6.45 4.03
C LEU A 178 -20.14 6.38 2.49
N PRO A 179 -20.97 7.22 1.82
CA PRO A 179 -21.06 7.19 0.37
C PRO A 179 -19.71 7.39 -0.33
N ALA A 180 -18.92 8.37 0.12
CA ALA A 180 -17.60 8.63 -0.44
C ALA A 180 -16.63 7.47 -0.20
N MET A 181 -16.64 6.88 1.00
CA MET A 181 -15.85 5.68 1.31
C MET A 181 -16.22 4.51 0.38
N PHE A 182 -17.52 4.25 0.15
CA PHE A 182 -17.97 3.16 -0.72
C PHE A 182 -17.65 3.40 -2.19
N VAL A 183 -17.78 4.64 -2.68
CA VAL A 183 -17.36 5.00 -4.04
C VAL A 183 -15.85 4.76 -4.22
N TRP A 184 -15.04 5.16 -3.23
CA TRP A 184 -13.61 4.90 -3.25
C TRP A 184 -13.29 3.40 -3.26
N LEU A 185 -13.94 2.61 -2.39
CA LEU A 185 -13.77 1.14 -2.39
C LEU A 185 -14.19 0.52 -3.72
N ALA A 186 -15.29 0.98 -4.33
CA ALA A 186 -15.73 0.53 -5.64
C ALA A 186 -14.66 0.82 -6.72
N LEU A 187 -14.06 2.01 -6.71
CA LEU A 187 -12.97 2.38 -7.61
C LEU A 187 -11.77 1.45 -7.45
N ILE A 188 -11.34 1.18 -6.21
CA ILE A 188 -10.24 0.26 -5.91
C ILE A 188 -10.55 -1.15 -6.42
N VAL A 189 -11.78 -1.64 -6.22
CA VAL A 189 -12.19 -2.97 -6.69
C VAL A 189 -12.27 -3.04 -8.22
N ILE A 190 -12.78 -2.01 -8.90
CA ILE A 190 -12.83 -1.94 -10.36
C ILE A 190 -11.40 -1.95 -10.92
N TYR A 191 -10.52 -1.11 -10.36
CA TYR A 191 -9.12 -1.04 -10.76
C TYR A 191 -8.38 -2.37 -10.52
N ALA A 192 -8.59 -3.01 -9.36
CA ALA A 192 -8.02 -4.33 -9.06
C ALA A 192 -8.47 -5.40 -10.07
N ARG A 193 -9.77 -5.43 -10.40
CA ARG A 193 -10.33 -6.38 -11.38
C ARG A 193 -9.75 -6.16 -12.78
N MET A 194 -9.59 -4.91 -13.19
CA MET A 194 -8.97 -4.54 -14.47
C MET A 194 -7.52 -5.07 -14.54
N LEU A 195 -6.70 -4.76 -13.54
CA LEU A 195 -5.31 -5.24 -13.47
C LEU A 195 -5.21 -6.77 -13.43
N TRP A 196 -6.09 -7.41 -12.65
CA TRP A 196 -6.11 -8.87 -12.52
C TRP A 196 -6.36 -9.56 -13.85
N ARG A 197 -7.34 -9.07 -14.63
CA ARG A 197 -7.63 -9.57 -15.99
C ARG A 197 -6.42 -9.36 -16.90
N LEU A 198 -5.90 -8.14 -16.98
CA LEU A 198 -4.72 -7.82 -17.77
C LEU A 198 -3.51 -8.71 -17.45
N ALA A 199 -3.29 -9.02 -16.17
CA ALA A 199 -2.18 -9.86 -15.73
C ALA A 199 -2.37 -11.35 -16.07
N ARG A 200 -3.63 -11.84 -16.14
CA ARG A 200 -3.97 -13.25 -16.34
C ARG A 200 -4.23 -13.63 -17.79
N ASP A 201 -4.80 -12.74 -18.58
CA ASP A 201 -5.29 -13.04 -19.92
C ASP A 201 -4.14 -13.31 -20.91
N GLY A 202 -2.89 -13.05 -20.51
CA GLY A 202 -1.70 -13.39 -21.31
C GLY A 202 -1.54 -12.55 -22.57
N VAL A 203 -2.37 -11.52 -22.73
CA VAL A 203 -2.43 -10.60 -23.88
C VAL A 203 -1.25 -9.64 -23.98
N ILE A 204 -0.50 -9.44 -22.88
CA ILE A 204 0.65 -8.54 -22.84
C ILE A 204 1.93 -9.32 -23.15
N GLU A 205 2.51 -9.05 -24.33
CA GLU A 205 3.76 -9.66 -24.78
C GLU A 205 5.00 -8.95 -24.23
N ASP A 206 4.97 -7.61 -24.14
CA ASP A 206 6.08 -6.81 -23.63
C ASP A 206 6.29 -7.02 -22.12
N TRP A 207 7.53 -7.31 -21.74
CA TRP A 207 7.86 -7.63 -20.34
C TRP A 207 7.79 -6.41 -19.42
N VAL A 208 8.03 -5.19 -19.93
CA VAL A 208 7.90 -3.94 -19.17
C VAL A 208 6.43 -3.71 -18.89
N GLU A 209 5.57 -3.75 -19.91
CA GLU A 209 4.13 -3.54 -19.74
C GLU A 209 3.52 -4.58 -18.79
N ARG A 210 3.89 -5.86 -18.96
CA ARG A 210 3.47 -6.93 -18.04
C ARG A 210 3.99 -6.69 -16.62
N GLY A 211 5.22 -6.21 -16.49
CA GLY A 211 5.83 -5.90 -15.20
C GLY A 211 5.19 -4.70 -14.50
N LEU A 212 4.79 -3.68 -15.26
CA LEU A 212 4.02 -2.53 -14.76
C LEU A 212 2.67 -2.98 -14.21
N VAL A 213 1.94 -3.82 -14.93
CA VAL A 213 0.64 -4.36 -14.48
C VAL A 213 0.80 -5.22 -13.21
N LEU A 214 1.77 -6.14 -13.20
CA LEU A 214 2.04 -6.96 -12.01
C LEU A 214 2.40 -6.09 -10.81
N GLY A 215 3.31 -5.13 -11.01
CA GLY A 215 3.77 -4.22 -9.97
C GLY A 215 2.66 -3.30 -9.46
N ALA A 216 1.79 -2.82 -10.35
CA ALA A 216 0.60 -2.04 -9.99
C ALA A 216 -0.41 -2.85 -9.19
N LEU A 217 -0.64 -4.12 -9.56
CA LEU A 217 -1.58 -5.01 -8.86
C LEU A 217 -1.06 -5.39 -7.46
N GLY A 218 0.23 -5.74 -7.36
CA GLY A 218 0.88 -5.97 -6.07
C GLY A 218 0.89 -4.70 -5.22
N GLY A 219 1.29 -3.58 -5.81
CA GLY A 219 1.33 -2.27 -5.17
C GLY A 219 -0.03 -1.86 -4.61
N LEU A 220 -1.11 -2.08 -5.38
CA LEU A 220 -2.49 -1.86 -4.95
C LEU A 220 -2.86 -2.75 -3.75
N ALA A 221 -2.53 -4.04 -3.79
CA ALA A 221 -2.80 -4.96 -2.70
C ALA A 221 -2.04 -4.56 -1.42
N GLY A 222 -0.77 -4.17 -1.56
CA GLY A 222 0.04 -3.68 -0.45
C GLY A 222 -0.48 -2.37 0.13
N PHE A 223 -0.83 -1.42 -0.73
CA PHE A 223 -1.42 -0.13 -0.35
C PHE A 223 -2.77 -0.29 0.35
N ALA A 224 -3.62 -1.21 -0.12
CA ALA A 224 -4.89 -1.52 0.53
C ALA A 224 -4.66 -2.16 1.92
N ALA A 225 -3.70 -3.09 2.02
CA ALA A 225 -3.37 -3.76 3.28
C ALA A 225 -2.76 -2.80 4.33
N SER A 226 -1.79 -1.96 3.94
CA SER A 226 -1.22 -0.95 4.83
C SER A 226 -2.23 0.15 5.15
N GLY A 227 -3.07 0.52 4.18
CA GLY A 227 -4.12 1.53 4.31
C GLY A 227 -5.22 1.17 5.32
N MET A 228 -5.34 -0.10 5.74
CA MET A 228 -6.21 -0.46 6.85
C MET A 228 -5.73 0.11 8.19
N VAL A 229 -4.41 0.25 8.33
CA VAL A 229 -3.73 0.66 9.57
C VAL A 229 -2.93 1.97 9.46
N HIS A 230 -2.93 2.58 8.28
CA HIS A 230 -2.39 3.89 7.96
C HIS A 230 -3.37 4.72 7.14
N CYS A 231 -3.23 6.05 7.23
CA CYS A 231 -4.00 6.98 6.40
C CYS A 231 -3.20 7.32 5.14
N ASN A 232 -3.06 6.36 4.22
CA ASN A 232 -2.21 6.49 3.03
C ASN A 232 -2.62 7.66 2.13
N LEU A 233 -3.92 7.98 2.07
CA LEU A 233 -4.44 9.13 1.32
C LEU A 233 -4.26 10.48 2.04
N GLY A 234 -3.89 10.46 3.32
CA GLY A 234 -3.59 11.68 4.08
C GLY A 234 -2.25 12.29 3.71
N ASP A 235 -1.32 11.45 3.23
CA ASP A 235 -0.01 11.87 2.75
C ASP A 235 -0.04 12.06 1.23
N SER A 236 0.26 13.28 0.79
CA SER A 236 0.24 13.65 -0.63
C SER A 236 1.25 12.84 -1.45
N GLU A 237 2.39 12.55 -0.86
CA GLU A 237 3.52 11.87 -1.48
C GLU A 237 3.20 10.42 -1.80
N VAL A 238 2.52 9.73 -0.88
CA VAL A 238 2.08 8.35 -1.09
C VAL A 238 1.00 8.31 -2.17
N SER A 239 0.04 9.23 -2.09
CA SER A 239 -1.07 9.35 -3.05
C SER A 239 -0.57 9.63 -4.47
N MET A 240 0.40 10.54 -4.63
CA MET A 240 0.99 10.87 -5.93
C MET A 240 1.65 9.64 -6.58
N ILE A 241 2.43 8.86 -5.83
CA ILE A 241 3.08 7.65 -6.35
C ILE A 241 2.03 6.59 -6.71
N PHE A 242 1.00 6.43 -5.88
CA PHE A 242 -0.09 5.50 -6.17
C PHE A 242 -0.82 5.85 -7.47
N TYR A 243 -1.22 7.11 -7.65
CA TYR A 243 -1.90 7.56 -8.87
C TYR A 243 -0.98 7.58 -10.09
N PHE A 244 0.31 7.84 -9.92
CA PHE A 244 1.30 7.73 -11.01
C PHE A 244 1.38 6.29 -11.54
N VAL A 245 1.52 5.30 -10.65
CA VAL A 245 1.52 3.88 -11.03
C VAL A 245 0.18 3.47 -11.65
N MET A 246 -0.94 4.00 -11.14
CA MET A 246 -2.27 3.80 -11.72
C MET A 246 -2.34 4.33 -13.16
N GLY A 247 -1.82 5.52 -13.41
CA GLY A 247 -1.75 6.11 -14.75
C GLY A 247 -0.95 5.25 -15.73
N LEU A 248 0.21 4.74 -15.31
CA LEU A 248 1.02 3.84 -16.14
C LEU A 248 0.26 2.56 -16.53
N ALA A 249 -0.43 1.94 -15.57
CA ALA A 249 -1.20 0.72 -15.85
C ALA A 249 -2.40 0.98 -16.78
N LEU A 250 -3.05 2.14 -16.66
CA LEU A 250 -4.14 2.53 -17.57
C LEU A 250 -3.66 2.78 -19.00
N VAL A 251 -2.43 3.28 -19.19
CA VAL A 251 -1.82 3.42 -20.53
C VAL A 251 -1.63 2.05 -21.17
N VAL A 252 -1.10 1.08 -20.42
CA VAL A 252 -0.95 -0.31 -20.89
C VAL A 252 -2.30 -0.88 -21.29
N GLU A 253 -3.31 -0.71 -20.44
CA GLU A 253 -4.66 -1.22 -20.69
C GLU A 253 -5.28 -0.68 -21.98
N ARG A 254 -5.15 0.63 -22.23
CA ARG A 254 -5.65 1.25 -23.46
C ARG A 254 -4.93 0.74 -24.72
N ARG A 255 -3.61 0.52 -24.64
CA ARG A 255 -2.82 -0.03 -25.75
C ARG A 255 -3.25 -1.45 -26.08
N THR A 256 -3.33 -2.31 -25.08
CA THR A 256 -3.74 -3.72 -25.26
C THR A 256 -5.15 -3.83 -25.85
N ARG A 257 -6.10 -2.97 -25.43
CA ARG A 257 -7.45 -2.91 -26.04
C ARG A 257 -7.40 -2.48 -27.50
N GLY A 258 -6.62 -1.45 -27.83
CA GLY A 258 -6.47 -0.96 -29.21
C GLY A 258 -5.88 -2.03 -30.14
N GLU A 259 -4.85 -2.74 -29.68
CA GLU A 259 -4.24 -3.85 -30.43
C GLU A 259 -5.21 -5.01 -30.65
N SER A 260 -6.04 -5.31 -29.65
CA SER A 260 -7.06 -6.37 -29.76
C SER A 260 -8.14 -6.01 -30.79
N ALA A 261 -8.63 -4.76 -30.76
CA ALA A 261 -9.62 -4.29 -31.73
C ALA A 261 -9.09 -4.28 -33.18
N LEU A 262 -7.81 -3.94 -33.38
CA LEU A 262 -7.17 -4.02 -34.70
C LEU A 262 -7.05 -5.46 -35.22
N LYS A 263 -6.76 -6.42 -34.33
CA LYS A 263 -6.70 -7.85 -34.68
C LYS A 263 -8.08 -8.43 -35.02
N GLU A 264 -9.17 -7.92 -34.44
CA GLU A 264 -10.53 -8.36 -34.76
C GLU A 264 -11.07 -7.75 -36.06
N ALA A 265 -10.51 -6.63 -36.51
CA ALA A 265 -10.98 -5.89 -37.69
C ALA A 265 -10.27 -6.27 -39.01
N GLY A 266 -9.18 -7.04 -38.95
CA GLY A 266 -8.39 -7.48 -40.12
C GLY A 266 -8.56 -8.97 -40.39
#